data_AF-A0A3M0JC99-F1
#
_entry.id   AF-A0A3M0JC99-F1
#
_cell.length_a   1.000
_cell.length_b   1.000
_cell.length_c   1.000
_cell.angle_alpha   90.00
_cell.angle_beta   90.00
_cell.angle_gamma   90.00
#
_symmetry.space_group_name_H-M   'P 1'
#
loop_
_entity.id
_entity.type
_entity.pdbx_description
1 polymer ?
#
loop_
_entity_poly.entity_id
_entity_poly.type
_entity_poly.pdbx_seq_one_letter_code
_entity_poly.pdbx_strand_id
1 'polypeptide(L)'
;MFSPSQEELCALNKEPVKYGELVVLGLVLALEFIVTFLYFGGPICDLSDKLLAFTGRMKRMKDERCLKTPLVMVLAFWEVAGSGSMGSGHGNCSALVILTAQICTLANPWGWLGGCEHKSSVSVAVRLWGQLTAGFLMVGATFERYNGSLPNGDRGRRKSRFALYKRSKASGVKPSTVHVISTPQASKKVLSVQRHLVILKQVFTVVFRVWVEGKAISSKGHHSISYTLSRSQTVIVEYIHDKDTDMFQVGRSTESPIDFVVTDTISGNQNNDEAQITQSTISRFACRIVCDRSPPYTARIFAAGFDSSKNIFLGEKAAKWKNPDGHMDGLTTNGVLVMHPKGGFTEESKPGVWREISVCGDVYTLRETRSAQQRGKLVENETNILQDGSLIDLCGATLLWRTADGLLHTPTQKHIEALRQEINAARPQCPVGLNTLAFPSINRKDVVEEKQPWAYLSCGHVHGYHNWGHRSDTEANERECPMCRTVGPYVPLWLGCEAGFYVDAGPPTHAFTPCGHVCSEKSAKYWSQIPLPHGTHAFHAACPFCATQLSGEHNCVKLIFQGPVD
;
A
#
# COMPACT_ATOMS: atom_id res chain seq x y z
N MET A 1 14.23 -58.44 -7.10
CA MET A 1 14.62 -57.22 -6.37
C MET A 1 14.67 -56.08 -7.38
N PHE A 2 13.66 -55.22 -7.40
CA PHE A 2 13.62 -54.07 -8.29
C PHE A 2 14.31 -52.87 -7.62
N SER A 3 15.18 -52.21 -8.39
CA SER A 3 15.98 -51.04 -8.03
C SER A 3 15.10 -49.79 -7.78
N PRO A 4 15.37 -48.97 -6.76
CA PRO A 4 14.60 -47.76 -6.42
C PRO A 4 15.04 -46.54 -7.25
N SER A 5 15.14 -46.66 -8.57
CA SER A 5 15.69 -45.58 -9.43
C SER A 5 14.69 -45.03 -10.46
N GLN A 6 13.39 -45.32 -10.33
CA GLN A 6 12.36 -44.85 -11.27
C GLN A 6 11.33 -43.87 -10.68
N GLU A 7 11.30 -43.62 -9.37
CA GLU A 7 10.35 -42.65 -8.79
C GLU A 7 10.81 -41.18 -8.87
N GLU A 8 12.11 -40.90 -9.10
CA GLU A 8 12.62 -39.52 -9.14
C GLU A 8 12.49 -38.81 -10.50
N LEU A 9 12.15 -39.52 -11.59
CA LEU A 9 12.08 -38.93 -12.94
C LEU A 9 10.69 -38.45 -13.38
N CYS A 10 9.64 -38.64 -12.57
CA CYS A 10 8.27 -38.20 -12.89
C CYS A 10 7.87 -36.83 -12.30
N ALA A 11 8.78 -36.13 -11.61
CA ALA A 11 8.47 -34.86 -10.94
C ALA A 11 8.63 -33.60 -11.83
N LEU A 12 9.07 -33.73 -13.09
CA LEU A 12 9.54 -32.59 -13.88
C LEU A 12 8.48 -31.84 -14.72
N ASN A 13 7.23 -32.30 -14.77
CA ASN A 13 6.21 -31.75 -15.71
C ASN A 13 4.85 -31.39 -15.08
N LYS A 14 4.72 -31.29 -13.76
CA LYS A 14 3.48 -30.79 -13.16
C LYS A 14 3.54 -29.28 -13.04
N GLU A 15 2.63 -28.59 -13.74
CA GLU A 15 2.44 -27.15 -13.53
C GLU A 15 2.28 -26.84 -12.04
N PRO A 16 2.88 -25.74 -11.55
CA PRO A 16 2.79 -25.38 -10.14
C PRO A 16 1.33 -25.09 -9.77
N VAL A 17 0.81 -25.80 -8.77
CA VAL A 17 -0.57 -25.62 -8.30
C VAL A 17 -0.72 -24.22 -7.72
N LYS A 18 -1.55 -23.37 -8.35
CA LYS A 18 -1.91 -22.03 -7.85
C LYS A 18 -3.11 -22.15 -6.91
N TYR A 19 -2.98 -21.64 -5.70
CA TYR A 19 -4.11 -21.53 -4.75
C TYR A 19 -5.01 -20.34 -5.09
N GLY A 20 -4.40 -19.21 -5.44
CA GLY A 20 -5.10 -17.98 -5.79
C GLY A 20 -4.15 -16.78 -5.89
N GLU A 21 -4.70 -15.58 -5.84
CA GLU A 21 -3.97 -14.33 -5.98
C GLU A 21 -4.56 -13.24 -5.07
N LEU A 22 -3.67 -12.47 -4.44
CA LEU A 22 -4.02 -11.23 -3.75
C LEU A 22 -3.73 -10.06 -4.68
N VAL A 23 -4.68 -9.14 -4.82
CA VAL A 23 -4.56 -7.92 -5.62
C VAL A 23 -4.79 -6.71 -4.71
N VAL A 24 -3.87 -5.76 -4.68
CA VAL A 24 -4.01 -4.54 -3.87
C VAL A 24 -4.94 -3.56 -4.58
N LEU A 25 -5.93 -3.02 -3.87
CA LEU A 25 -6.78 -1.94 -4.37
C LEU A 25 -6.02 -0.60 -4.28
N GLY A 26 -6.07 0.22 -5.33
CA GLY A 26 -5.85 1.67 -5.22
C GLY A 26 -4.42 2.22 -5.07
N LEU A 27 -4.33 3.56 -5.18
CA LEU A 27 -3.14 4.39 -5.44
C LEU A 27 -2.04 4.36 -4.35
N VAL A 28 -0.78 4.44 -4.78
CA VAL A 28 0.38 4.70 -3.91
C VAL A 28 1.05 6.00 -4.39
N LEU A 29 1.35 6.91 -3.47
CA LEU A 29 2.19 8.08 -3.79
C LEU A 29 3.63 7.62 -4.04
N ALA A 30 4.15 7.90 -5.23
CA ALA A 30 5.59 8.00 -5.46
C ALA A 30 5.98 9.47 -5.28
N LEU A 31 6.76 9.77 -4.26
CA LEU A 31 7.49 11.03 -4.17
C LEU A 31 8.76 10.87 -5.00
N GLU A 32 8.76 11.38 -6.23
CA GLU A 32 10.00 11.58 -7.00
C GLU A 32 10.56 12.97 -6.71
N PHE A 33 11.77 13.03 -6.14
CA PHE A 33 12.51 14.28 -6.03
C PHE A 33 13.20 14.58 -7.37
N ILE A 34 12.54 15.32 -8.26
CA ILE A 34 13.18 15.84 -9.46
C ILE A 34 13.86 17.17 -9.12
N VAL A 35 15.18 17.16 -8.96
CA VAL A 35 15.98 18.39 -8.85
C VAL A 35 16.32 18.88 -10.26
N THR A 36 15.58 19.86 -10.77
CA THR A 36 15.91 20.53 -12.04
C THR A 36 16.72 21.79 -11.76
N PHE A 37 17.99 21.81 -12.19
CA PHE A 37 18.78 23.05 -12.19
C PHE A 37 18.46 23.87 -13.45
N LEU A 38 17.76 24.99 -13.28
CA LEU A 38 17.66 26.02 -14.33
C LEU A 38 18.91 26.90 -14.27
N TYR A 39 19.77 26.79 -15.29
CA TYR A 39 20.91 27.69 -15.48
C TYR A 39 20.42 28.95 -16.21
N PHE A 40 20.40 30.09 -15.52
CA PHE A 40 20.26 31.39 -16.17
C PHE A 40 21.65 31.95 -16.50
N GLY A 41 21.82 32.34 -17.76
CA GLY A 41 23.12 32.50 -18.41
C GLY A 41 24.06 33.55 -17.81
N GLY A 42 25.36 33.20 -17.87
CA GLY A 42 26.52 34.08 -17.91
C GLY A 42 27.52 33.50 -18.92
N PRO A 43 28.46 34.30 -19.46
CA PRO A 43 29.16 33.96 -20.69
C PRO A 43 29.94 32.65 -20.61
N ILE A 44 29.74 31.83 -21.63
CA ILE A 44 30.35 30.52 -21.83
C ILE A 44 31.84 30.74 -22.10
N CYS A 45 32.66 30.49 -21.08
CA CYS A 45 34.06 30.14 -21.28
C CYS A 45 34.36 28.96 -20.34
N ASP A 46 34.78 27.84 -20.95
CA ASP A 46 35.51 26.74 -20.31
C ASP A 46 34.72 25.63 -19.57
N LEU A 47 33.54 25.24 -20.08
CA LEU A 47 32.80 24.07 -19.58
C LEU A 47 32.48 22.99 -20.64
N SER A 48 33.11 23.02 -21.82
CA SER A 48 32.98 21.93 -22.81
C SER A 48 33.85 20.72 -22.46
N ASP A 49 35.05 20.96 -21.93
CA ASP A 49 36.07 19.91 -21.84
C ASP A 49 35.93 19.04 -20.59
N LYS A 50 35.32 19.57 -19.52
CA LYS A 50 35.06 18.82 -18.28
C LYS A 50 33.79 17.97 -18.35
N LEU A 51 32.78 18.38 -19.11
CA LEU A 51 31.53 17.60 -19.28
C LEU A 51 31.75 16.37 -20.19
N LEU A 52 32.63 16.49 -21.20
CA LEU A 52 32.99 15.39 -22.09
C LEU A 52 33.84 14.32 -21.37
N ALA A 53 34.70 14.74 -20.43
CA ALA A 53 35.49 13.82 -19.60
C ALA A 53 34.61 13.04 -18.60
N PHE A 54 33.53 13.65 -18.09
CA PHE A 54 32.62 13.02 -17.11
C PHE A 54 31.68 12.01 -17.77
N THR A 55 31.13 12.32 -18.94
CA THR A 55 30.29 11.41 -19.73
C THR A 55 31.09 10.23 -20.29
N GLY A 56 32.35 10.43 -20.67
CA GLY A 56 33.27 9.36 -21.09
C GLY A 56 33.63 8.36 -19.97
N ARG A 57 33.66 8.80 -18.70
CA ARG A 57 33.94 7.94 -17.54
C ARG A 57 32.72 7.13 -17.09
N MET A 58 31.51 7.68 -17.22
CA MET A 58 30.25 6.95 -16.97
C MET A 58 30.01 5.81 -17.97
N LYS A 59 30.43 5.97 -19.23
CA LYS A 59 30.29 4.92 -20.25
C LYS A 59 31.21 3.73 -19.98
N ARG A 60 32.36 3.96 -19.31
CA ARG A 60 33.33 2.92 -18.95
C ARG A 60 32.97 2.16 -17.65
N MET A 61 32.16 2.72 -16.76
CA MET A 61 31.65 2.02 -15.56
C MET A 61 30.40 1.15 -15.81
N LYS A 62 29.82 1.19 -17.01
CA LYS A 62 28.65 0.36 -17.36
C LYS A 62 29.02 -1.06 -17.83
N ASP A 63 30.27 -1.29 -18.23
CA ASP A 63 30.74 -2.58 -18.74
C ASP A 63 31.41 -3.48 -17.68
N GLU A 64 31.61 -3.00 -16.45
CA GLU A 64 32.13 -3.83 -15.35
C GLU A 64 31.03 -4.12 -14.32
N ARG A 65 30.66 -5.41 -14.25
CA ARG A 65 29.70 -5.99 -13.30
C ARG A 65 30.13 -5.74 -11.84
N CYS A 66 29.60 -4.70 -11.19
CA CYS A 66 29.25 -4.66 -9.76
C CYS A 66 28.94 -3.22 -9.31
N LEU A 67 27.67 -2.87 -9.11
CA LEU A 67 27.24 -1.86 -8.12
C LEU A 67 25.76 -2.06 -7.82
N LYS A 68 25.48 -2.65 -6.65
CA LYS A 68 24.15 -2.89 -6.07
C LYS A 68 23.94 -1.94 -4.89
N THR A 69 23.61 -0.68 -5.13
CA THR A 69 23.01 0.28 -4.17
C THR A 69 22.73 1.60 -4.90
N PRO A 70 21.64 2.33 -4.59
CA PRO A 70 21.49 3.69 -5.06
C PRO A 70 22.52 4.57 -4.34
N LEU A 71 23.40 5.24 -5.09
CA LEU A 71 24.28 6.28 -4.55
C LEU A 71 23.39 7.45 -4.10
N VAL A 72 23.18 7.59 -2.80
CA VAL A 72 22.81 8.88 -2.20
C VAL A 72 24.08 9.73 -2.23
N MET A 73 24.13 10.68 -3.15
CA MET A 73 25.27 11.60 -3.28
C MET A 73 25.19 12.63 -2.13
N VAL A 74 25.83 12.33 -1.00
CA VAL A 74 26.11 13.34 0.03
C VAL A 74 27.27 14.17 -0.48
N LEU A 75 27.00 15.40 -0.93
CA LEU A 75 28.04 16.38 -1.22
C LEU A 75 28.71 16.76 0.11
N ALA A 76 29.87 16.16 0.39
CA ALA A 76 30.77 16.64 1.43
C ALA A 76 31.49 17.90 0.89
N PHE A 77 31.26 19.05 1.53
CA PHE A 77 32.06 20.24 1.28
C PHE A 77 33.48 20.02 1.81
N TRP A 78 34.47 20.10 0.92
CA TRP A 78 35.88 20.18 1.29
C TRP A 78 36.23 21.66 1.44
N GLU A 79 36.46 22.12 2.67
CA GLU A 79 37.08 23.43 2.92
C GLU A 79 38.54 23.37 2.48
N VAL A 80 38.88 24.12 1.44
CA VAL A 80 40.28 24.47 1.13
C VAL A 80 40.68 25.54 2.13
N ALA A 81 41.24 25.11 3.26
CA ALA A 81 41.95 26.01 4.17
C ALA A 81 43.25 26.47 3.49
N GLY A 82 43.26 27.72 3.03
CA GLY A 82 44.50 28.42 2.71
C GLY A 82 45.13 28.95 3.98
N SER A 83 46.32 28.46 4.31
CA SER A 83 47.33 29.25 5.04
C SER A 83 48.70 28.59 4.88
N GLY A 84 49.55 29.20 4.08
CA GLY A 84 50.98 28.98 4.20
C GLY A 84 51.50 29.70 5.43
N SER A 85 51.98 28.96 6.42
CA SER A 85 53.25 29.26 7.09
C SER A 85 53.73 28.06 7.92
N MET A 86 55.01 27.78 7.71
CA MET A 86 56.02 27.04 8.49
C MET A 86 55.61 26.25 9.75
N GLY A 87 56.14 25.02 9.86
CA GLY A 87 56.73 24.55 11.11
C GLY A 87 56.34 23.15 11.61
N SER A 88 57.30 22.23 11.51
CA SER A 88 57.62 21.12 12.44
C SER A 88 56.60 20.04 12.82
N GLY A 89 56.99 18.78 12.57
CA GLY A 89 57.17 17.79 13.65
C GLY A 89 56.02 16.81 13.97
N HIS A 90 56.27 15.54 13.63
CA HIS A 90 55.84 14.28 14.27
C HIS A 90 54.55 14.16 15.13
N GLY A 91 53.74 13.12 14.84
CA GLY A 91 53.18 12.24 15.90
C GLY A 91 51.69 11.82 15.82
N ASN A 92 51.48 10.57 15.37
CA ASN A 92 50.40 9.58 15.62
C ASN A 92 49.08 9.87 16.43
N CYS A 93 47.98 9.33 15.85
CA CYS A 93 46.87 8.53 16.43
C CYS A 93 45.57 9.16 17.03
N SER A 94 44.44 8.77 16.41
CA SER A 94 43.11 8.38 16.97
C SER A 94 42.13 9.41 17.59
N ALA A 95 40.92 9.56 17.01
CA ALA A 95 39.60 9.30 17.65
C ALA A 95 38.41 9.98 16.91
N LEU A 96 37.29 9.26 16.88
CA LEU A 96 35.99 9.55 16.29
C LEU A 96 35.11 10.35 17.29
N VAL A 97 34.46 11.45 16.86
CA VAL A 97 33.42 12.15 17.65
C VAL A 97 32.20 12.44 16.78
N ILE A 98 31.03 12.06 17.31
CA ILE A 98 29.67 12.26 16.80
C ILE A 98 29.13 13.60 17.32
N LEU A 99 28.35 14.36 16.52
CA LEU A 99 27.36 15.28 17.08
C LEU A 99 26.12 15.45 16.18
N THR A 100 24.95 15.34 16.80
CA THR A 100 23.59 15.58 16.32
C THR A 100 23.17 17.02 16.65
N ALA A 101 22.24 17.62 15.88
CA ALA A 101 21.62 18.91 16.22
C ALA A 101 20.08 18.86 16.10
N GLN A 102 19.41 19.27 17.18
CA GLN A 102 17.97 19.50 17.36
C GLN A 102 17.56 20.89 16.84
N ILE A 103 16.29 21.08 16.46
CA ILE A 103 15.70 22.42 16.24
C ILE A 103 14.48 22.61 17.14
N CYS A 104 14.52 23.67 17.95
CA CYS A 104 13.43 24.22 18.75
C CYS A 104 12.84 25.48 18.07
N THR A 105 11.52 25.63 18.23
CA THR A 105 10.65 26.80 17.97
C THR A 105 11.07 28.07 18.70
N LEU A 106 10.77 29.27 18.14
CA LEU A 106 10.26 30.47 18.85
C LEU A 106 9.84 31.64 17.88
N ALA A 107 8.58 32.08 18.05
CA ALA A 107 8.01 33.46 18.07
C ALA A 107 8.08 34.50 16.89
N ASN A 108 6.87 34.98 16.53
CA ASN A 108 6.42 36.27 15.91
C ASN A 108 7.00 37.56 16.59
N PRO A 109 6.79 38.86 16.16
CA PRO A 109 5.66 39.47 15.38
C PRO A 109 5.98 40.71 14.43
N TRP A 110 4.93 41.31 13.83
CA TRP A 110 4.71 42.72 13.34
C TRP A 110 4.53 43.01 11.82
N GLY A 111 3.39 43.61 11.46
CA GLY A 111 3.33 44.87 10.67
C GLY A 111 2.88 44.86 9.19
N TRP A 112 1.68 45.41 8.94
CA TRP A 112 0.97 45.73 7.69
C TRP A 112 1.73 46.39 6.51
N LEU A 113 1.34 46.06 5.25
CA LEU A 113 0.75 46.97 4.22
C LEU A 113 0.56 46.28 2.84
N GLY A 114 -0.70 46.27 2.35
CA GLY A 114 -1.13 46.49 0.95
C GLY A 114 -0.64 45.65 -0.24
N GLY A 115 -1.58 45.18 -1.06
CA GLY A 115 -1.42 45.05 -2.52
C GLY A 115 -1.64 43.67 -3.12
N CYS A 116 -2.65 43.54 -3.98
CA CYS A 116 -2.95 42.38 -4.83
C CYS A 116 -1.78 41.96 -5.72
N GLU A 117 -1.60 40.64 -5.95
CA GLU A 117 -1.44 40.05 -7.29
C GLU A 117 -1.45 38.51 -7.26
N HIS A 118 -2.06 37.94 -8.30
CA HIS A 118 -2.20 36.50 -8.59
C HIS A 118 -0.87 35.71 -8.60
N LYS A 119 -0.90 34.48 -8.08
CA LYS A 119 -0.26 33.24 -8.61
C LYS A 119 -0.34 32.11 -7.56
N SER A 120 -0.86 30.94 -7.91
CA SER A 120 -0.74 29.74 -7.08
C SER A 120 0.21 28.73 -7.73
N SER A 121 1.50 29.02 -7.64
CA SER A 121 2.60 28.06 -7.65
C SER A 121 3.24 28.11 -6.27
N VAL A 122 3.19 27.03 -5.49
CA VAL A 122 3.85 27.00 -4.18
C VAL A 122 5.35 26.82 -4.42
N SER A 123 6.12 27.91 -4.33
CA SER A 123 7.59 27.89 -4.27
C SER A 123 8.03 28.09 -2.84
N VAL A 124 8.61 27.06 -2.22
CA VAL A 124 9.32 27.21 -0.95
C VAL A 124 10.72 27.73 -1.25
N ALA A 125 10.95 29.02 -1.03
CA ALA A 125 12.26 29.65 -1.18
C ALA A 125 13.04 29.56 0.14
N VAL A 126 14.03 28.67 0.23
CA VAL A 126 15.01 28.66 1.33
C VAL A 126 16.09 29.68 1.01
N ARG A 127 16.09 30.85 1.69
CA ARG A 127 17.17 31.85 1.59
C ARG A 127 18.35 31.44 2.48
N LEU A 128 19.36 30.79 1.92
CA LEU A 128 20.70 30.73 2.50
C LEU A 128 21.49 31.96 2.05
N TRP A 129 21.97 32.76 3.01
CA TRP A 129 22.85 33.90 2.72
C TRP A 129 24.24 33.39 2.34
N GLY A 130 24.61 33.54 1.06
CA GLY A 130 25.94 33.23 0.53
C GLY A 130 25.90 32.90 -0.96
N GLN A 131 26.13 33.92 -1.80
CA GLN A 131 26.43 33.86 -3.24
C GLN A 131 25.63 32.88 -4.14
N LEU A 132 24.51 33.39 -4.67
CA LEU A 132 23.91 33.16 -6.00
C LEU A 132 24.08 31.77 -6.65
N THR A 133 23.26 30.80 -6.24
CA THR A 133 22.59 29.86 -7.15
C THR A 133 21.17 29.60 -6.65
N ALA A 134 20.16 30.21 -7.28
CA ALA A 134 18.76 29.92 -6.96
C ALA A 134 18.32 28.66 -7.74
N GLY A 135 18.51 27.49 -7.14
CA GLY A 135 17.87 26.26 -7.62
C GLY A 135 16.43 26.18 -7.10
N PHE A 136 15.44 26.11 -8.00
CA PHE A 136 14.08 25.77 -7.61
C PHE A 136 13.99 24.25 -7.42
N LEU A 137 13.65 23.81 -6.21
CA LEU A 137 13.24 22.43 -5.97
C LEU A 137 11.75 22.31 -6.30
N MET A 138 11.43 21.76 -7.47
CA MET A 138 10.06 21.37 -7.80
C MET A 138 9.81 19.98 -7.22
N VAL A 139 9.12 19.91 -6.08
CA VAL A 139 8.57 18.65 -5.59
C VAL A 139 7.28 18.40 -6.35
N GLY A 140 7.36 17.67 -7.46
CA GLY A 140 6.19 17.14 -8.14
C GLY A 140 5.76 15.84 -7.45
N ALA A 141 4.56 15.80 -6.87
CA ALA A 141 3.93 14.54 -6.52
C ALA A 141 3.31 13.94 -7.78
N THR A 142 3.84 12.83 -8.28
CA THR A 142 3.18 12.04 -9.31
C THR A 142 2.23 11.05 -8.63
N PHE A 143 0.93 11.25 -8.87
CA PHE A 143 -0.11 10.33 -8.43
C PHE A 143 -0.16 9.15 -9.40
N GLU A 144 0.67 8.13 -9.16
CA GLU A 144 0.65 6.93 -9.98
C GLU A 144 -0.55 6.03 -9.59
N ARG A 145 -1.49 5.89 -10.52
CA ARG A 145 -2.72 5.12 -10.34
C ARG A 145 -2.39 3.64 -10.30
N TYR A 146 -2.89 2.94 -9.27
CA TYR A 146 -2.73 1.49 -9.11
C TYR A 146 -3.69 0.74 -10.02
N ASN A 147 -3.58 0.99 -11.30
CA ASN A 147 -4.35 0.32 -12.32
C ASN A 147 -3.72 -1.05 -12.63
N GLY A 148 -3.51 -1.84 -11.57
CA GLY A 148 -2.82 -3.14 -11.62
C GLY A 148 -1.30 -3.09 -11.63
N SER A 149 -0.68 -1.99 -11.19
CA SER A 149 0.78 -1.90 -11.05
C SER A 149 1.20 -0.81 -10.06
N LEU A 150 2.29 -1.09 -9.32
CA LEU A 150 2.88 -0.11 -8.43
C LEU A 150 3.50 1.07 -9.19
N PRO A 151 3.54 2.27 -8.57
CA PRO A 151 4.22 3.47 -9.07
C PRO A 151 5.65 3.18 -9.59
N ASN A 152 6.51 2.73 -8.68
CA ASN A 152 7.91 2.37 -8.95
C ASN A 152 8.09 1.01 -9.67
N GLY A 153 6.99 0.44 -10.16
CA GLY A 153 6.88 -0.93 -10.64
C GLY A 153 6.94 -1.97 -9.52
N ASP A 154 6.57 -3.20 -9.87
CA ASP A 154 6.64 -4.34 -8.98
C ASP A 154 8.10 -4.78 -8.78
N ARG A 155 8.60 -4.75 -7.54
CA ARG A 155 9.99 -5.09 -7.20
C ARG A 155 10.07 -6.04 -6.01
N GLY A 156 10.72 -7.18 -6.22
CA GLY A 156 10.94 -8.17 -5.15
C GLY A 156 9.62 -8.65 -4.55
N ARG A 157 9.41 -8.42 -3.25
CA ARG A 157 8.16 -8.77 -2.53
C ARG A 157 7.14 -7.64 -2.45
N ARG A 158 7.48 -6.44 -2.94
CA ARG A 158 6.57 -5.30 -3.02
C ARG A 158 5.97 -5.29 -4.43
N LYS A 159 4.73 -5.75 -4.54
CA LYS A 159 4.02 -5.94 -5.81
C LYS A 159 2.57 -5.45 -5.71
N SER A 160 1.96 -5.20 -6.85
CA SER A 160 0.52 -4.99 -6.98
C SER A 160 -0.30 -6.25 -6.84
N ARG A 161 0.31 -7.39 -7.16
CA ARG A 161 -0.30 -8.71 -7.14
C ARG A 161 0.64 -9.73 -6.51
N PHE A 162 0.07 -10.69 -5.78
CA PHE A 162 0.81 -11.79 -5.19
C PHE A 162 0.07 -13.11 -5.38
N ALA A 163 0.59 -13.94 -6.28
CA ALA A 163 0.09 -15.28 -6.53
C ALA A 163 0.63 -16.27 -5.49
N LEU A 164 -0.29 -17.02 -4.86
CA LEU A 164 0.03 -18.05 -3.89
C LEU A 164 0.09 -19.40 -4.61
N TYR A 165 1.25 -20.04 -4.59
CA TYR A 165 1.46 -21.36 -5.17
C TYR A 165 1.79 -22.38 -4.08
N LYS A 166 1.37 -23.62 -4.29
CA LYS A 166 1.77 -24.75 -3.45
C LYS A 166 3.28 -24.81 -3.32
N ARG A 167 3.75 -24.76 -2.08
CA ARG A 167 5.19 -24.81 -1.80
C ARG A 167 5.74 -26.22 -2.00
N SER A 168 7.01 -26.32 -2.33
CA SER A 168 7.70 -27.61 -2.45
C SER A 168 7.63 -28.42 -1.16
N LYS A 169 7.79 -27.76 -0.01
CA LYS A 169 7.59 -28.31 1.34
C LYS A 169 6.48 -27.56 2.04
N ALA A 170 5.68 -28.30 2.82
CA ALA A 170 4.63 -27.71 3.65
C ALA A 170 5.24 -26.66 4.59
N SER A 171 4.58 -25.51 4.71
CA SER A 171 5.00 -24.43 5.62
C SER A 171 3.98 -24.11 6.71
N GLY A 172 2.84 -24.80 6.70
CA GLY A 172 1.77 -24.60 7.66
C GLY A 172 2.14 -24.94 9.08
N VAL A 173 1.35 -24.40 10.01
CA VAL A 173 1.45 -24.66 11.44
C VAL A 173 0.06 -24.76 12.07
N LYS A 174 -0.04 -25.54 13.15
CA LYS A 174 -1.30 -25.73 13.89
C LYS A 174 -1.09 -25.66 15.41
N PRO A 175 -2.11 -25.25 16.18
CA PRO A 175 -2.03 -25.19 17.63
C PRO A 175 -1.65 -26.54 18.24
N SER A 176 -0.90 -26.49 19.34
CA SER A 176 -0.42 -27.65 20.09
C SER A 176 -0.51 -27.36 21.59
N THR A 177 0.56 -27.61 22.34
CA THR A 177 0.65 -27.43 23.78
C THR A 177 0.38 -25.99 24.22
N VAL A 178 -0.31 -25.84 25.35
CA VAL A 178 -0.56 -24.55 26.00
C VAL A 178 0.25 -24.48 27.30
N HIS A 179 1.03 -23.43 27.46
CA HIS A 179 1.81 -23.14 28.66
C HIS A 179 1.28 -21.89 29.36
N VAL A 180 1.14 -21.96 30.68
CA VAL A 180 0.81 -20.79 31.51
C VAL A 180 2.06 -20.39 32.27
N ILE A 181 2.66 -19.27 31.87
CA ILE A 181 3.85 -18.73 32.53
C ILE A 181 3.40 -17.67 33.53
N SER A 182 3.72 -17.91 34.80
CA SER A 182 3.60 -16.90 35.85
C SER A 182 4.96 -16.23 36.06
N THR A 183 5.09 -14.96 35.74
CA THR A 183 6.29 -14.18 36.08
C THR A 183 6.18 -13.78 37.56
N PRO A 184 7.11 -14.21 38.43
CA PRO A 184 7.06 -13.80 39.83
C PRO A 184 7.23 -12.28 39.91
N GLN A 185 6.26 -11.59 40.54
CA GLN A 185 6.46 -10.20 40.93
C GLN A 185 7.64 -10.19 41.89
N ALA A 186 8.73 -9.50 41.55
CA ALA A 186 9.77 -9.21 42.51
C ALA A 186 9.12 -8.51 43.70
N SER A 187 8.96 -9.23 44.81
CA SER A 187 8.33 -8.76 46.02
C SER A 187 9.00 -7.47 46.47
N LYS A 188 8.21 -6.44 46.78
CA LYS A 188 8.65 -5.21 47.43
C LYS A 188 9.17 -5.47 48.87
N LYS A 189 10.25 -6.23 49.01
CA LYS A 189 10.99 -6.45 50.26
C LYS A 189 12.50 -6.28 50.03
N VAL A 190 12.89 -5.16 49.43
CA VAL A 190 14.25 -4.59 49.60
C VAL A 190 14.10 -3.07 49.62
N LEU A 191 13.66 -2.52 50.74
CA LEU A 191 13.71 -1.08 51.03
C LEU A 191 14.25 -0.88 52.44
N SER A 192 15.51 -1.21 52.63
CA SER A 192 16.41 -0.41 53.45
C SER A 192 17.80 -0.63 52.87
N VAL A 193 18.32 0.38 52.17
CA VAL A 193 19.74 0.72 51.97
C VAL A 193 19.88 1.50 50.65
N GLN A 194 20.13 2.80 50.85
CA GLN A 194 20.86 3.77 50.03
C GLN A 194 20.33 4.30 48.68
N ARG A 195 20.32 5.64 48.66
CA ARG A 195 19.71 6.60 47.74
C ARG A 195 20.48 6.88 46.42
N HIS A 196 21.30 5.96 45.88
CA HIS A 196 22.20 6.33 44.77
C HIS A 196 22.12 5.52 43.45
N LEU A 197 21.10 4.68 43.23
CA LEU A 197 20.96 3.92 41.97
C LEU A 197 19.60 4.16 41.27
N VAL A 198 19.40 5.35 40.69
CA VAL A 198 18.23 5.58 39.80
C VAL A 198 18.50 5.04 38.39
N ILE A 199 19.73 5.17 37.89
CA ILE A 199 20.13 4.69 36.55
C ILE A 199 20.22 3.17 36.51
N LEU A 200 20.78 2.54 37.55
CA LEU A 200 20.84 1.08 37.63
C LEU A 200 19.47 0.43 37.81
N LYS A 201 18.44 1.09 38.36
CA LYS A 201 17.07 0.54 38.37
C LYS A 201 16.43 0.51 36.98
N GLN A 202 16.65 1.53 36.15
CA GLN A 202 16.17 1.53 34.76
C GLN A 202 16.92 0.51 33.92
N VAL A 203 18.25 0.44 34.06
CA VAL A 203 19.07 -0.55 33.35
C VAL A 203 18.77 -1.97 33.85
N PHE A 204 18.61 -2.22 35.16
CA PHE A 204 18.18 -3.53 35.64
C PHE A 204 16.76 -3.87 35.17
N THR A 205 15.81 -2.94 35.17
CA THR A 205 14.45 -3.23 34.71
C THR A 205 14.40 -3.52 33.22
N VAL A 206 15.16 -2.78 32.40
CA VAL A 206 15.27 -3.00 30.94
C VAL A 206 16.04 -4.28 30.65
N VAL A 207 17.18 -4.51 31.30
CA VAL A 207 18.00 -5.71 31.10
C VAL A 207 17.32 -6.96 31.66
N PHE A 208 16.60 -6.91 32.79
CA PHE A 208 15.77 -8.03 33.26
C PHE A 208 14.51 -8.21 32.41
N ARG A 209 13.89 -7.15 31.85
CA ARG A 209 12.83 -7.30 30.84
C ARG A 209 13.38 -8.07 29.64
N VAL A 210 14.52 -7.64 29.11
CA VAL A 210 15.21 -8.28 27.98
C VAL A 210 15.67 -9.70 28.35
N TRP A 211 16.07 -9.97 29.60
CA TRP A 211 16.53 -11.29 30.04
C TRP A 211 15.37 -12.26 30.34
N VAL A 212 14.22 -11.78 30.83
CA VAL A 212 12.99 -12.57 31.01
C VAL A 212 12.26 -12.77 29.67
N GLU A 213 12.24 -11.76 28.79
CA GLU A 213 11.79 -11.85 27.40
C GLU A 213 12.72 -12.75 26.55
N GLY A 214 13.99 -12.88 26.93
CA GLY A 214 14.95 -13.77 26.27
C GLY A 214 14.91 -15.23 26.73
N LYS A 215 14.32 -15.54 27.90
CA LYS A 215 14.26 -16.91 28.45
C LYS A 215 12.88 -17.57 28.34
N ALA A 216 11.83 -16.81 28.08
CA ALA A 216 10.50 -17.32 27.75
C ALA A 216 10.12 -16.84 26.34
N ILE A 217 9.51 -17.71 25.52
CA ILE A 217 9.05 -17.47 24.13
C ILE A 217 10.08 -17.76 23.00
N SER A 218 10.95 -18.76 23.18
CA SER A 218 11.41 -19.55 22.03
C SER A 218 11.41 -21.02 22.43
N SER A 219 10.24 -21.65 22.31
CA SER A 219 10.16 -23.11 22.27
C SER A 219 11.06 -23.56 21.11
N LYS A 220 12.21 -24.16 21.41
CA LYS A 220 13.29 -24.48 20.44
C LYS A 220 12.74 -24.83 19.04
N GLY A 221 12.75 -23.87 18.11
CA GLY A 221 12.39 -24.04 16.70
C GLY A 221 10.91 -23.95 16.30
N HIS A 222 9.96 -23.97 17.24
CA HIS A 222 8.52 -23.93 16.96
C HIS A 222 7.94 -22.51 16.90
N HIS A 223 6.77 -22.36 16.27
CA HIS A 223 6.02 -21.11 16.29
C HIS A 223 5.22 -20.99 17.59
N SER A 224 4.85 -19.78 18.00
CA SER A 224 4.03 -19.59 19.19
C SER A 224 3.15 -18.34 19.14
N ILE A 225 2.09 -18.33 19.94
CA ILE A 225 1.25 -17.16 20.18
C ILE A 225 1.25 -16.85 21.68
N SER A 226 1.64 -15.64 22.02
CA SER A 226 1.78 -15.17 23.39
C SER A 226 0.64 -14.22 23.75
N TYR A 227 -0.22 -14.65 24.70
CA TYR A 227 -1.33 -13.89 25.25
C TYR A 227 -0.96 -13.35 26.63
N THR A 228 -0.54 -12.08 26.71
CA THR A 228 -0.15 -11.45 27.99
C THR A 228 -1.37 -10.95 28.74
N LEU A 229 -1.92 -11.77 29.64
CA LEU A 229 -3.10 -11.45 30.44
C LEU A 229 -2.84 -10.35 31.47
N SER A 230 -1.65 -10.34 32.08
CA SER A 230 -1.20 -9.32 33.02
C SER A 230 0.33 -9.29 33.08
N ARG A 231 0.91 -8.31 33.79
CA ARG A 231 2.36 -8.22 34.06
C ARG A 231 2.97 -9.49 34.66
N SER A 232 2.15 -10.30 35.33
CA SER A 232 2.56 -11.52 36.02
C SER A 232 2.10 -12.81 35.33
N GLN A 233 1.32 -12.74 34.25
CA GLN A 233 0.75 -13.94 33.63
C GLN A 233 0.67 -13.82 32.11
N THR A 234 1.31 -14.77 31.42
CA THR A 234 1.25 -14.93 29.97
C THR A 234 0.89 -16.37 29.64
N VAL A 235 -0.10 -16.56 28.77
CA VAL A 235 -0.42 -17.86 28.18
C VAL A 235 0.28 -17.96 26.84
N ILE A 236 1.10 -18.99 26.64
CA ILE A 236 1.78 -19.27 25.37
C ILE A 236 1.16 -20.50 24.76
N VAL A 237 0.69 -20.39 23.52
CA VAL A 237 0.22 -21.51 22.72
C VAL A 237 1.30 -21.86 21.71
N GLU A 238 1.86 -23.06 21.80
CA GLU A 238 2.82 -23.56 20.83
C GLU A 238 2.12 -23.96 19.53
N TYR A 239 2.80 -23.75 18.41
CA TYR A 239 2.36 -24.11 17.07
C TYR A 239 3.39 -25.03 16.40
N ILE A 240 2.96 -26.25 16.12
CA ILE A 240 3.79 -27.28 15.49
C ILE A 240 3.60 -27.29 13.99
N HIS A 241 4.54 -27.90 13.27
CA HIS A 241 4.46 -28.05 11.83
C HIS A 241 3.19 -28.80 11.41
N ASP A 242 2.51 -28.28 10.41
CA ASP A 242 1.38 -28.92 9.77
C ASP A 242 1.74 -29.29 8.33
N LYS A 243 1.74 -30.60 8.05
CA LYS A 243 2.16 -31.15 6.75
C LYS A 243 1.12 -30.93 5.65
N ASP A 244 -0.12 -30.63 6.05
CA ASP A 244 -1.28 -30.59 5.17
C ASP A 244 -1.62 -29.16 4.71
N THR A 245 -0.89 -28.15 5.19
CA THR A 245 -1.15 -26.74 4.86
C THR A 245 0.12 -25.98 4.45
N ASP A 246 -0.06 -24.92 3.67
CA ASP A 246 0.94 -23.89 3.41
C ASP A 246 0.49 -22.57 4.04
N MET A 247 1.42 -21.84 4.65
CA MET A 247 1.18 -20.52 5.21
C MET A 247 1.91 -19.43 4.39
N PHE A 248 1.21 -18.32 4.19
CA PHE A 248 1.72 -17.09 3.57
C PHE A 248 1.41 -15.90 4.47
N GLN A 249 2.37 -15.02 4.72
CA GLN A 249 2.17 -13.86 5.58
C GLN A 249 2.21 -12.54 4.81
N VAL A 250 1.29 -11.65 5.18
CA VAL A 250 1.15 -10.31 4.60
C VAL A 250 1.39 -9.28 5.68
N GLY A 251 2.08 -8.20 5.34
CA GLY A 251 2.31 -7.08 6.27
C GLY A 251 3.23 -6.03 5.68
N ARG A 252 3.48 -4.95 6.43
CA ARG A 252 4.38 -3.88 5.98
C ARG A 252 5.86 -4.15 6.23
N SER A 253 6.20 -5.15 7.06
CA SER A 253 7.59 -5.46 7.33
C SER A 253 8.27 -6.06 6.10
N THR A 254 9.54 -5.70 5.88
CA THR A 254 10.39 -6.32 4.86
C THR A 254 11.21 -7.48 5.43
N GLU A 255 10.96 -7.90 6.66
CA GLU A 255 11.61 -9.07 7.26
C GLU A 255 11.26 -10.37 6.51
N SER A 256 12.10 -11.39 6.67
CA SER A 256 11.97 -12.66 5.94
C SER A 256 10.65 -13.41 6.17
N PRO A 257 9.93 -13.32 7.32
CA PRO A 257 8.65 -14.02 7.48
C PRO A 257 7.52 -13.48 6.61
N ILE A 258 7.66 -12.31 5.98
CA ILE A 258 6.62 -11.72 5.13
C ILE A 258 6.80 -12.19 3.68
N ASP A 259 5.77 -12.80 3.12
CA ASP A 259 5.76 -13.20 1.71
C ASP A 259 5.33 -12.04 0.80
N PHE A 260 4.33 -11.28 1.23
CA PHE A 260 3.78 -10.15 0.49
C PHE A 260 3.85 -8.85 1.29
N VAL A 261 4.67 -7.92 0.80
CA VAL A 261 4.88 -6.62 1.45
C VAL A 261 3.88 -5.60 0.93
N VAL A 262 3.02 -5.11 1.82
CA VAL A 262 1.98 -4.12 1.52
C VAL A 262 2.28 -2.81 2.21
N THR A 263 2.06 -1.70 1.51
CA THR A 263 2.20 -0.33 2.04
C THR A 263 0.86 0.38 2.02
N ASP A 264 0.68 1.40 2.86
CA ASP A 264 -0.56 2.18 2.93
C ASP A 264 -0.93 2.75 1.56
N THR A 265 -2.21 2.61 1.23
CA THR A 265 -2.85 3.23 0.07
C THR A 265 -3.36 4.59 0.49
N ILE A 266 -3.09 5.63 -0.32
CA ILE A 266 -3.53 6.99 -0.02
C ILE A 266 -4.77 7.29 -0.85
N SER A 267 -5.83 7.79 -0.21
CA SER A 267 -7.06 8.19 -0.89
C SER A 267 -6.79 9.40 -1.79
N GLY A 268 -7.09 9.27 -3.08
CA GLY A 268 -6.72 10.22 -4.13
C GLY A 268 -7.41 11.60 -4.11
N ASN A 269 -8.00 12.03 -2.98
CA ASN A 269 -8.71 13.32 -2.85
C ASN A 269 -7.98 14.34 -1.94
N GLN A 270 -6.78 14.02 -1.45
CA GLN A 270 -5.99 14.93 -0.61
C GLN A 270 -5.23 15.94 -1.49
N ASN A 271 -5.93 16.99 -1.93
CA ASN A 271 -5.35 18.22 -2.50
C ASN A 271 -5.10 19.30 -1.42
N ASN A 272 -5.22 18.97 -0.13
CA ASN A 272 -4.94 19.89 0.98
C ASN A 272 -3.71 19.45 1.78
N ASP A 273 -2.87 20.44 2.09
CA ASP A 273 -1.52 20.40 2.69
C ASP A 273 -1.37 19.76 4.10
N GLU A 274 -2.19 18.79 4.52
CA GLU A 274 -2.10 18.21 5.88
C GLU A 274 -2.08 16.67 5.99
N ALA A 275 -2.35 15.89 4.94
CA ALA A 275 -2.34 14.42 5.06
C ALA A 275 -1.01 13.79 4.61
N GLN A 276 0.10 14.25 5.18
CA GLN A 276 1.33 13.48 5.14
C GLN A 276 1.08 12.22 5.99
N ILE A 277 0.97 11.02 5.37
CA ILE A 277 0.98 9.76 6.14
C ILE A 277 2.36 9.65 6.80
N THR A 278 2.49 10.24 7.98
CA THR A 278 3.72 10.21 8.78
C THR A 278 3.85 8.88 9.51
N GLN A 279 2.77 8.11 9.65
CA GLN A 279 2.75 6.79 10.31
C GLN A 279 1.80 5.81 9.61
N SER A 280 2.36 4.69 9.14
CA SER A 280 1.60 3.57 8.59
C SER A 280 0.72 2.90 9.64
N THR A 281 -0.55 2.65 9.32
CA THR A 281 -1.49 1.94 10.22
C THR A 281 -1.52 0.43 9.97
N ILE A 282 -0.86 -0.04 8.90
CA ILE A 282 -0.72 -1.46 8.58
C ILE A 282 0.22 -2.12 9.60
N SER A 283 -0.18 -3.29 10.10
CA SER A 283 0.65 -4.08 11.01
C SER A 283 1.90 -4.64 10.30
N ARG A 284 3.03 -4.73 11.02
CA ARG A 284 4.28 -5.31 10.49
C ARG A 284 4.08 -6.73 9.97
N PHE A 285 3.33 -7.53 10.73
CA PHE A 285 2.89 -8.88 10.41
C PHE A 285 1.36 -8.91 10.54
N ALA A 286 0.65 -8.56 9.48
CA ALA A 286 -0.76 -8.18 9.55
C ALA A 286 -1.70 -9.39 9.56
N CYS A 287 -1.52 -10.35 8.65
CA CYS A 287 -2.34 -11.54 8.57
C CYS A 287 -1.58 -12.73 8.00
N ARG A 288 -2.19 -13.91 8.13
CA ARG A 288 -1.77 -15.17 7.51
C ARG A 288 -2.88 -15.66 6.59
N ILE A 289 -2.51 -16.09 5.39
CA ILE A 289 -3.34 -16.92 4.52
C ILE A 289 -2.81 -18.35 4.60
N VAL A 290 -3.66 -19.28 5.01
CA VAL A 290 -3.33 -20.69 5.15
C VAL A 290 -4.14 -21.47 4.13
N CYS A 291 -3.45 -22.18 3.25
CA CYS A 291 -4.07 -22.97 2.17
C CYS A 291 -3.90 -24.46 2.43
N ASP A 292 -4.97 -25.23 2.24
CA ASP A 292 -4.92 -26.68 2.24
C ASP A 292 -4.05 -27.16 1.05
N ARG A 293 -3.12 -28.10 1.28
CA ARG A 293 -2.22 -28.65 0.24
C ARG A 293 -2.89 -29.72 -0.61
N SER A 294 -4.07 -30.18 -0.23
CA SER A 294 -4.91 -31.14 -0.95
C SER A 294 -6.15 -30.43 -1.53
N PRO A 295 -6.71 -30.91 -2.64
CA PRO A 295 -8.00 -30.45 -3.13
C PRO A 295 -9.06 -30.45 -2.02
N PRO A 296 -9.95 -29.44 -1.96
CA PRO A 296 -10.15 -28.36 -2.94
C PRO A 296 -9.21 -27.15 -2.77
N TYR A 297 -8.13 -27.29 -1.99
CA TYR A 297 -7.14 -26.24 -1.74
C TYR A 297 -7.70 -24.99 -1.05
N THR A 298 -8.62 -25.20 -0.09
CA THR A 298 -9.28 -24.15 0.67
C THR A 298 -8.28 -23.15 1.25
N ALA A 299 -8.48 -21.86 1.00
CA ALA A 299 -7.71 -20.79 1.62
C ALA A 299 -8.48 -20.21 2.82
N ARG A 300 -7.80 -20.04 3.95
CA ARG A 300 -8.35 -19.44 5.18
C ARG A 300 -7.49 -18.28 5.63
N ILE A 301 -8.12 -17.25 6.20
CA ILE A 301 -7.41 -16.08 6.74
C ILE A 301 -7.40 -16.08 8.26
N PHE A 302 -6.29 -15.62 8.83
CA PHE A 302 -6.11 -15.44 10.27
C PHE A 302 -5.48 -14.08 10.53
N ALA A 303 -5.90 -13.40 11.59
CA ALA A 303 -5.26 -12.16 12.00
C ALA A 303 -3.85 -12.41 12.58
N ALA A 304 -3.01 -11.39 12.47
CA ALA A 304 -1.58 -11.41 12.79
C ALA A 304 -0.74 -12.36 11.94
N GLY A 305 0.56 -12.08 11.87
CA GLY A 305 1.58 -13.00 11.37
C GLY A 305 2.69 -13.19 12.40
N PHE A 306 3.37 -14.32 12.33
CA PHE A 306 4.53 -14.64 13.14
C PHE A 306 5.71 -13.75 12.74
N ASP A 307 6.37 -13.17 13.74
CA ASP A 307 7.57 -12.35 13.56
C ASP A 307 8.81 -13.19 13.27
N SER A 308 9.98 -12.54 13.18
CA SER A 308 11.27 -13.22 12.97
C SER A 308 11.66 -14.17 14.10
N SER A 309 11.06 -14.03 15.29
CA SER A 309 11.17 -14.96 16.41
C SER A 309 10.12 -16.08 16.37
N LYS A 310 9.35 -16.18 15.27
CA LYS A 310 8.24 -17.13 15.09
C LYS A 310 7.12 -16.95 16.10
N ASN A 311 6.92 -15.73 16.61
CA ASN A 311 5.93 -15.44 17.64
C ASN A 311 4.87 -14.45 17.15
N ILE A 312 3.63 -14.62 17.61
CA ILE A 312 2.60 -13.58 17.58
C ILE A 312 2.42 -13.06 19.00
N PHE A 313 2.61 -11.76 19.21
CA PHE A 313 2.49 -11.14 20.52
C PHE A 313 1.18 -10.35 20.67
N LEU A 314 0.31 -10.79 21.59
CA LEU A 314 -0.89 -10.06 22.03
C LEU A 314 -0.64 -9.49 23.43
N GLY A 315 -0.28 -8.21 23.46
CA GLY A 315 -0.01 -7.50 24.71
C GLY A 315 -1.24 -7.29 25.61
N GLU A 316 -1.01 -6.64 26.76
CA GLU A 316 -2.05 -6.39 27.76
C GLU A 316 -3.29 -5.67 27.18
N LYS A 317 -3.07 -4.73 26.24
CA LYS A 317 -4.10 -3.95 25.53
C LYS A 317 -4.70 -4.63 24.30
N ALA A 318 -4.49 -5.93 24.08
CA ALA A 318 -5.19 -6.66 23.03
C ALA A 318 -6.47 -7.29 23.60
N ALA A 319 -7.57 -7.30 22.85
CA ALA A 319 -8.75 -8.07 23.24
C ALA A 319 -8.40 -9.56 23.19
N LYS A 320 -8.62 -10.28 24.29
CA LYS A 320 -8.30 -11.72 24.40
C LYS A 320 -9.21 -12.40 25.40
N TRP A 321 -9.54 -13.66 25.12
CA TRP A 321 -10.51 -14.43 25.88
C TRP A 321 -10.27 -15.92 25.69
N LYS A 322 -10.98 -16.73 26.48
CA LYS A 322 -11.19 -18.14 26.16
C LYS A 322 -12.47 -18.30 25.38
N ASN A 323 -12.43 -19.01 24.25
CA ASN A 323 -13.61 -19.36 23.48
C ASN A 323 -14.42 -20.46 24.20
N PRO A 324 -15.63 -20.82 23.72
CA PRO A 324 -16.46 -21.87 24.34
C PRO A 324 -15.75 -23.21 24.50
N ASP A 325 -14.83 -23.54 23.58
CA ASP A 325 -14.01 -24.77 23.62
C ASP A 325 -12.85 -24.70 24.63
N GLY A 326 -12.68 -23.57 25.32
CA GLY A 326 -11.64 -23.34 26.32
C GLY A 326 -10.27 -22.93 25.74
N HIS A 327 -10.17 -22.76 24.42
CA HIS A 327 -8.96 -22.28 23.74
C HIS A 327 -8.83 -20.76 23.87
N MET A 328 -7.58 -20.28 24.00
CA MET A 328 -7.30 -18.84 23.97
C MET A 328 -7.41 -18.30 22.55
N ASP A 329 -8.02 -17.14 22.43
CA ASP A 329 -8.09 -16.36 21.20
C ASP A 329 -7.96 -14.86 21.51
N GLY A 330 -7.79 -14.04 20.47
CA GLY A 330 -7.77 -12.60 20.61
C GLY A 330 -7.79 -11.87 19.28
N LEU A 331 -7.84 -10.54 19.38
CA LEU A 331 -7.81 -9.63 18.24
C LEU A 331 -6.52 -8.83 18.25
N THR A 332 -6.01 -8.52 17.05
CA THR A 332 -4.93 -7.55 16.89
C THR A 332 -5.42 -6.14 17.23
N THR A 333 -4.51 -5.20 17.48
CA THR A 333 -4.90 -3.84 17.88
C THR A 333 -5.89 -3.20 16.90
N ASN A 334 -5.58 -3.18 15.60
CA ASN A 334 -6.41 -2.51 14.58
C ASN A 334 -7.39 -3.44 13.84
N GLY A 335 -7.33 -4.74 14.11
CA GLY A 335 -8.13 -5.77 13.45
C GLY A 335 -7.71 -6.06 12.00
N VAL A 336 -8.07 -7.26 11.54
CA VAL A 336 -8.07 -7.63 10.12
C VAL A 336 -9.52 -7.82 9.74
N LEU A 337 -10.01 -7.04 8.77
CA LEU A 337 -11.41 -7.10 8.37
C LEU A 337 -11.55 -7.88 7.07
N VAL A 338 -12.64 -8.63 6.92
CA VAL A 338 -12.96 -9.39 5.72
C VAL A 338 -14.39 -9.15 5.31
N MET A 339 -14.64 -9.02 4.02
CA MET A 339 -15.99 -8.97 3.44
C MET A 339 -16.07 -9.95 2.28
N HIS A 340 -17.05 -10.85 2.33
CA HIS A 340 -17.36 -11.77 1.24
C HIS A 340 -18.50 -11.21 0.39
N PRO A 341 -18.37 -11.16 -0.95
CA PRO A 341 -19.48 -10.75 -1.81
C PRO A 341 -20.63 -11.75 -1.72
N LYS A 342 -21.87 -11.25 -1.71
CA LYS A 342 -23.06 -12.10 -1.72
C LYS A 342 -23.37 -12.53 -3.15
N GLY A 343 -23.59 -13.82 -3.36
CA GLY A 343 -23.85 -14.40 -4.68
C GLY A 343 -22.60 -14.78 -5.47
N GLY A 344 -21.41 -14.73 -4.85
CA GLY A 344 -20.13 -14.94 -5.53
C GLY A 344 -19.55 -13.64 -6.08
N PHE A 345 -18.46 -13.74 -6.86
CA PHE A 345 -17.83 -12.61 -7.55
C PHE A 345 -18.15 -12.66 -9.05
N THR A 346 -19.43 -12.50 -9.36
CA THR A 346 -20.02 -12.53 -10.70
C THR A 346 -20.80 -11.25 -10.98
N GLU A 347 -21.41 -11.19 -12.15
CA GLU A 347 -22.15 -10.02 -12.60
C GLU A 347 -23.41 -9.68 -11.75
N GLU A 348 -23.89 -10.63 -10.94
CA GLU A 348 -24.99 -10.50 -9.98
C GLU A 348 -24.52 -10.20 -8.54
N SER A 349 -23.21 -10.00 -8.35
CA SER A 349 -22.60 -9.78 -7.02
C SER A 349 -23.26 -8.63 -6.27
N LYS A 350 -23.47 -8.84 -4.97
CA LYS A 350 -23.91 -7.79 -4.04
C LYS A 350 -22.90 -7.58 -2.93
N PRO A 351 -22.79 -6.36 -2.36
CA PRO A 351 -21.94 -6.10 -1.21
C PRO A 351 -22.21 -7.06 -0.04
N GLY A 352 -21.12 -7.50 0.57
CA GLY A 352 -21.14 -8.27 1.81
C GLY A 352 -21.27 -7.40 3.05
N VAL A 353 -21.04 -8.03 4.20
CA VAL A 353 -20.89 -7.33 5.48
C VAL A 353 -19.45 -7.50 5.94
N TRP A 354 -18.82 -6.44 6.41
CA TRP A 354 -17.48 -6.52 7.00
C TRP A 354 -17.52 -7.25 8.34
N ARG A 355 -16.60 -8.19 8.50
CA ARG A 355 -16.35 -8.94 9.71
C ARG A 355 -14.92 -8.75 10.17
N GLU A 356 -14.69 -8.92 11.45
CA GLU A 356 -13.35 -8.96 12.02
C GLU A 356 -12.93 -10.41 12.24
N ILE A 357 -11.72 -10.76 11.79
CA ILE A 357 -11.14 -12.10 11.94
C ILE A 357 -10.22 -12.10 13.15
N SER A 358 -10.34 -13.14 13.99
CA SER A 358 -9.47 -13.31 15.14
C SER A 358 -8.11 -13.94 14.80
N VAL A 359 -7.22 -13.99 15.78
CA VAL A 359 -5.90 -14.63 15.62
C VAL A 359 -6.03 -16.15 15.42
N CYS A 360 -7.05 -16.78 15.99
CA CYS A 360 -7.37 -18.19 15.77
C CYS A 360 -8.37 -18.45 14.63
N GLY A 361 -8.86 -17.40 13.96
CA GLY A 361 -9.67 -17.53 12.73
C GLY A 361 -11.19 -17.56 12.96
N ASP A 362 -11.66 -17.22 14.15
CA ASP A 362 -13.08 -17.02 14.43
C ASP A 362 -13.56 -15.69 13.82
N VAL A 363 -14.85 -15.63 13.48
CA VAL A 363 -15.49 -14.49 12.81
C VAL A 363 -16.33 -13.68 13.80
N TYR A 364 -16.07 -12.38 13.86
CA TYR A 364 -16.79 -11.45 14.73
C TYR A 364 -17.43 -10.31 13.93
N THR A 365 -18.52 -9.76 14.45
CA THR A 365 -18.99 -8.44 13.99
C THR A 365 -17.91 -7.39 14.22
N LEU A 366 -18.01 -6.26 13.51
CA LEU A 366 -17.13 -5.12 13.79
C LEU A 366 -17.27 -4.66 15.25
N ARG A 367 -16.17 -4.12 15.76
CA ARG A 367 -16.17 -3.33 17.01
C ARG A 367 -16.93 -2.03 16.79
N GLU A 368 -17.31 -1.36 17.89
CA GLU A 368 -17.97 -0.06 17.84
C GLU A 368 -17.10 0.99 17.13
N THR A 369 -15.81 1.02 17.46
CA THR A 369 -14.81 1.82 16.75
C THR A 369 -13.60 0.95 16.45
N ARG A 370 -12.91 1.24 15.35
CA ARG A 370 -11.69 0.51 15.02
C ARG A 370 -10.68 0.72 16.15
N SER A 371 -10.01 -0.36 16.52
CA SER A 371 -9.06 -0.41 17.64
C SER A 371 -9.65 -0.32 19.05
N ALA A 372 -10.98 -0.33 19.21
CA ALA A 372 -11.64 -0.48 20.51
C ALA A 372 -11.21 -1.78 21.21
N GLN A 373 -11.10 -1.76 22.53
CA GLN A 373 -10.74 -2.97 23.30
C GLN A 373 -11.87 -4.00 23.34
N GLN A 374 -13.11 -3.55 23.16
CA GLN A 374 -14.27 -4.40 23.18
C GLN A 374 -14.41 -5.13 21.84
N ARG A 375 -14.39 -6.47 21.88
CA ARG A 375 -14.65 -7.29 20.70
C ARG A 375 -16.12 -7.18 20.26
N GLY A 376 -16.37 -7.41 18.97
CA GLY A 376 -17.71 -7.63 18.45
C GLY A 376 -18.35 -8.94 18.92
N LYS A 377 -19.54 -9.24 18.40
CA LYS A 377 -20.26 -10.49 18.67
C LYS A 377 -19.73 -11.60 17.77
N LEU A 378 -19.62 -12.82 18.31
CA LEU A 378 -19.26 -14.00 17.53
C LEU A 378 -20.35 -14.26 16.47
N VAL A 379 -19.94 -14.64 15.26
CA VAL A 379 -20.81 -14.95 14.13
C VAL A 379 -20.60 -16.41 13.74
N GLU A 380 -21.30 -17.32 14.40
CA GLU A 380 -21.09 -18.78 14.29
C GLU A 380 -21.42 -19.36 12.91
N ASN A 381 -22.25 -18.66 12.13
CA ASN A 381 -22.69 -19.09 10.80
C ASN A 381 -21.77 -18.60 9.66
N GLU A 382 -20.71 -17.85 9.97
CA GLU A 382 -19.72 -17.39 9.00
C GLU A 382 -18.34 -17.99 9.34
N THR A 383 -17.48 -18.13 8.34
CA THR A 383 -16.16 -18.76 8.50
C THR A 383 -15.06 -17.87 7.95
N ASN A 384 -13.81 -18.16 8.30
CA ASN A 384 -12.64 -17.48 7.75
C ASN A 384 -12.17 -18.02 6.38
N ILE A 385 -13.00 -18.82 5.70
CA ILE A 385 -12.68 -19.35 4.37
C ILE A 385 -12.80 -18.21 3.35
N LEU A 386 -11.71 -17.94 2.63
CA LEU A 386 -11.70 -16.94 1.57
C LEU A 386 -12.40 -17.46 0.31
N GLN A 387 -13.50 -16.82 -0.04
CA GLN A 387 -14.28 -17.03 -1.25
C GLN A 387 -13.74 -16.16 -2.39
N ASP A 388 -13.96 -16.53 -3.65
CA ASP A 388 -13.60 -15.65 -4.77
C ASP A 388 -14.24 -14.26 -4.59
N GLY A 389 -13.45 -13.21 -4.75
CA GLY A 389 -13.90 -11.84 -4.56
C GLY A 389 -13.85 -11.31 -3.13
N SER A 390 -13.36 -12.10 -2.17
CA SER A 390 -13.25 -11.64 -0.77
C SER A 390 -12.34 -10.43 -0.65
N LEU A 391 -12.81 -9.39 0.02
CA LEU A 391 -12.00 -8.22 0.38
C LEU A 391 -11.38 -8.40 1.76
N ILE A 392 -10.13 -7.98 1.91
CA ILE A 392 -9.35 -8.07 3.14
C ILE A 392 -8.79 -6.68 3.44
N ASP A 393 -9.22 -6.07 4.53
CA ASP A 393 -8.69 -4.78 4.97
C ASP A 393 -7.66 -4.92 6.08
N LEU A 394 -6.46 -4.37 5.84
CA LEU A 394 -5.30 -4.44 6.72
C LEU A 394 -5.05 -3.12 7.48
N CYS A 395 -6.07 -2.26 7.60
CA CYS A 395 -6.00 -0.95 8.24
C CYS A 395 -4.98 -0.05 7.55
N GLY A 396 -5.24 0.29 6.28
CA GLY A 396 -4.38 1.18 5.49
C GLY A 396 -4.24 0.71 4.04
N ALA A 397 -4.52 -0.56 3.77
CA ALA A 397 -4.67 -1.09 2.42
C ALA A 397 -5.76 -2.16 2.42
N THR A 398 -6.54 -2.20 1.34
CA THR A 398 -7.51 -3.26 1.08
C THR A 398 -6.99 -4.17 -0.04
N LEU A 399 -7.09 -5.47 0.16
CA LEU A 399 -6.72 -6.50 -0.80
C LEU A 399 -7.97 -7.20 -1.31
N LEU A 400 -7.94 -7.63 -2.56
CA LEU A 400 -8.89 -8.55 -3.16
C LEU A 400 -8.25 -9.93 -3.25
N TRP A 401 -8.94 -10.95 -2.74
CA TRP A 401 -8.61 -12.34 -2.98
C TRP A 401 -9.35 -12.86 -4.20
N ARG A 402 -8.59 -13.40 -5.16
CA ARG A 402 -9.11 -14.17 -6.28
C ARG A 402 -8.67 -15.62 -6.16
N THR A 403 -9.62 -16.54 -6.20
CA THR A 403 -9.36 -17.97 -6.30
C THR A 403 -8.75 -18.31 -7.66
N ALA A 404 -8.01 -19.42 -7.75
CA ALA A 404 -7.50 -19.87 -9.05
C ALA A 404 -8.62 -20.09 -10.07
N ASP A 405 -9.76 -20.63 -9.65
CA ASP A 405 -10.94 -20.83 -10.49
C ASP A 405 -11.59 -19.51 -10.94
N GLY A 406 -11.77 -18.55 -10.03
CA GLY A 406 -12.30 -17.23 -10.38
C GLY A 406 -11.42 -16.47 -11.38
N LEU A 407 -10.09 -16.62 -11.29
CA LEU A 407 -9.16 -16.04 -12.25
C LEU A 407 -9.31 -16.62 -13.67
N LEU A 408 -9.77 -17.87 -13.83
CA LEU A 408 -10.02 -18.46 -15.15
C LEU A 408 -11.22 -17.82 -15.86
N HIS A 409 -12.20 -17.35 -15.08
CA HIS A 409 -13.43 -16.73 -15.57
C HIS A 409 -13.35 -15.20 -15.65
N THR A 410 -12.25 -14.61 -15.17
CA THR A 410 -12.02 -13.17 -15.19
C THR A 410 -11.59 -12.71 -16.59
N PRO A 411 -12.00 -11.52 -17.06
CA PRO A 411 -11.51 -10.94 -18.31
C PRO A 411 -9.99 -10.91 -18.36
N THR A 412 -9.39 -11.32 -19.48
CA THR A 412 -7.94 -11.23 -19.65
C THR A 412 -7.50 -9.81 -20.02
N GLN A 413 -6.21 -9.48 -19.83
CA GLN A 413 -5.68 -8.21 -20.29
C GLN A 413 -5.88 -7.99 -21.80
N LYS A 414 -5.81 -9.08 -22.58
CA LYS A 414 -6.06 -9.06 -24.03
C LYS A 414 -7.52 -8.72 -24.34
N HIS A 415 -8.46 -9.21 -23.54
CA HIS A 415 -9.88 -8.88 -23.67
C HIS A 415 -10.13 -7.38 -23.42
N ILE A 416 -9.56 -6.84 -22.34
CA ILE A 416 -9.68 -5.40 -22.02
C ILE A 416 -9.09 -4.54 -23.15
N GLU A 417 -7.94 -4.94 -23.69
CA GLU A 417 -7.32 -4.27 -24.84
C GLU A 417 -8.17 -4.41 -26.13
N ALA A 418 -8.83 -5.54 -26.36
CA ALA A 418 -9.76 -5.71 -27.48
C ALA A 418 -10.96 -4.77 -27.36
N LEU A 419 -11.60 -4.69 -26.18
CA LEU A 419 -12.68 -3.74 -25.92
C LEU A 419 -12.26 -2.28 -26.16
N ARG A 420 -11.03 -1.92 -25.78
CA ARG A 420 -10.45 -0.60 -26.10
C ARG A 420 -10.38 -0.37 -27.61
N GLN A 421 -9.88 -1.36 -28.35
CA GLN A 421 -9.74 -1.27 -29.81
C GLN A 421 -11.10 -1.15 -30.50
N GLU A 422 -12.11 -1.87 -30.02
CA GLU A 422 -13.49 -1.78 -30.52
C GLU A 422 -14.08 -0.37 -30.36
N ILE A 423 -13.93 0.26 -29.18
CA ILE A 423 -14.38 1.65 -28.98
C ILE A 423 -13.66 2.61 -29.93
N ASN A 424 -12.34 2.47 -30.06
CA ASN A 424 -11.57 3.34 -30.95
C ASN A 424 -11.93 3.11 -32.42
N ALA A 425 -12.24 1.87 -32.82
CA ALA A 425 -12.69 1.52 -34.16
C ALA A 425 -14.08 2.09 -34.48
N ALA A 426 -14.92 2.32 -33.47
CA ALA A 426 -16.19 3.04 -33.61
C ALA A 426 -16.01 4.55 -33.90
N ARG A 427 -14.77 5.06 -33.83
CA ARG A 427 -14.40 6.46 -34.14
C ARG A 427 -15.33 7.49 -33.47
N PRO A 428 -15.45 7.48 -32.12
CA PRO A 428 -16.28 8.45 -31.42
C PRO A 428 -15.83 9.88 -31.74
N GLN A 429 -16.78 10.80 -31.97
CA GLN A 429 -16.48 12.19 -32.31
C GLN A 429 -16.65 13.11 -31.10
N CYS A 430 -15.78 14.12 -30.99
CA CYS A 430 -16.01 15.25 -30.10
C CYS A 430 -17.11 16.15 -30.69
N PRO A 431 -18.25 16.36 -30.02
CA PRO A 431 -19.35 17.17 -30.57
C PRO A 431 -18.96 18.62 -30.88
N VAL A 432 -17.96 19.18 -30.18
CA VAL A 432 -17.55 20.59 -30.36
C VAL A 432 -16.24 20.70 -31.13
N GLY A 433 -15.27 19.83 -30.86
CA GLY A 433 -13.95 19.85 -31.50
C GLY A 433 -13.92 19.20 -32.88
N LEU A 434 -14.96 18.43 -33.24
CA LEU A 434 -15.10 17.69 -34.50
C LEU A 434 -13.89 16.77 -34.81
N ASN A 435 -13.15 16.39 -33.78
CA ASN A 435 -12.03 15.47 -33.85
C ASN A 435 -12.44 14.08 -33.33
N THR A 436 -11.87 13.05 -33.94
CA THR A 436 -12.06 11.66 -33.49
C THR A 436 -11.30 11.42 -32.19
N LEU A 437 -12.00 10.93 -31.19
CA LEU A 437 -11.49 10.57 -29.88
C LEU A 437 -10.96 9.14 -29.87
N ALA A 438 -9.95 8.88 -29.05
CA ALA A 438 -9.37 7.55 -28.90
C ALA A 438 -8.81 7.35 -27.49
N PHE A 439 -9.16 6.24 -26.85
CA PHE A 439 -8.55 5.83 -25.59
C PHE A 439 -7.07 5.49 -25.79
N PRO A 440 -6.17 5.96 -24.91
CA PRO A 440 -4.75 5.64 -24.97
C PRO A 440 -4.52 4.14 -24.73
N SER A 441 -3.39 3.61 -25.21
CA SER A 441 -3.00 2.22 -24.92
C SER A 441 -2.81 2.03 -23.42
N ILE A 442 -3.20 0.86 -22.91
CA ILE A 442 -3.07 0.47 -21.49
C ILE A 442 -1.64 0.61 -20.95
N ASN A 443 -0.63 0.47 -21.82
CA ASN A 443 0.78 0.56 -21.42
C ASN A 443 1.29 2.01 -21.29
N ARG A 444 0.53 3.01 -21.75
CA ARG A 444 0.86 4.43 -21.59
C ARG A 444 0.17 4.96 -20.33
N LYS A 445 0.96 5.27 -19.32
CA LYS A 445 0.48 5.78 -18.04
C LYS A 445 0.59 7.29 -17.98
N ASP A 446 -0.46 7.91 -17.43
CA ASP A 446 -0.45 9.24 -16.79
C ASP A 446 -0.10 10.47 -17.66
N VAL A 447 0.00 10.30 -18.98
CA VAL A 447 0.07 11.43 -19.93
C VAL A 447 -1.26 11.53 -20.68
N VAL A 448 -1.96 12.66 -20.51
CA VAL A 448 -3.18 12.93 -21.26
C VAL A 448 -2.82 13.16 -22.73
N GLU A 449 -3.38 12.35 -23.60
CA GLU A 449 -3.21 12.51 -25.05
C GLU A 449 -4.23 13.51 -25.60
N GLU A 450 -3.88 14.24 -26.67
CA GLU A 450 -4.73 15.27 -27.29
C GLU A 450 -6.11 14.72 -27.70
N LYS A 451 -6.15 13.47 -28.17
CA LYS A 451 -7.38 12.79 -28.63
C LYS A 451 -8.07 11.98 -27.53
N GLN A 452 -7.59 12.01 -26.30
CA GLN A 452 -8.17 11.24 -25.22
C GLN A 452 -9.60 11.73 -24.93
N PRO A 453 -10.56 10.81 -24.71
CA PRO A 453 -11.89 11.18 -24.27
C PRO A 453 -11.87 11.82 -22.88
N TRP A 454 -12.63 12.90 -22.73
CA TRP A 454 -12.97 13.55 -21.47
C TRP A 454 -14.48 13.49 -21.28
N ALA A 455 -14.97 13.53 -20.04
CA ALA A 455 -16.41 13.51 -19.80
C ALA A 455 -16.84 14.46 -18.70
N TYR A 456 -18.06 14.95 -18.85
CA TYR A 456 -18.82 15.63 -17.81
C TYR A 456 -19.47 14.58 -16.92
N LEU A 457 -18.91 14.31 -15.74
CA LEU A 457 -19.33 13.16 -14.94
C LEU A 457 -20.71 13.31 -14.29
N SER A 458 -21.26 14.52 -14.22
CA SER A 458 -22.63 14.74 -13.77
C SER A 458 -23.70 14.39 -14.81
N CYS A 459 -23.35 14.23 -16.09
CA CYS A 459 -24.32 13.89 -17.15
C CYS A 459 -23.86 12.82 -18.14
N GLY A 460 -22.60 12.40 -18.09
CA GLY A 460 -22.05 11.32 -18.91
C GLY A 460 -21.63 11.72 -20.33
N HIS A 461 -21.90 12.95 -20.77
CA HIS A 461 -21.51 13.40 -22.12
C HIS A 461 -19.99 13.40 -22.31
N VAL A 462 -19.55 12.73 -23.36
CA VAL A 462 -18.13 12.58 -23.72
C VAL A 462 -17.72 13.63 -24.76
N HIS A 463 -16.58 14.27 -24.51
CA HIS A 463 -15.97 15.32 -25.33
C HIS A 463 -14.45 15.07 -25.48
N GLY A 464 -13.79 15.84 -26.35
CA GLY A 464 -12.34 16.02 -26.31
C GLY A 464 -11.96 17.18 -25.39
N TYR A 465 -10.70 17.23 -24.95
CA TYR A 465 -10.23 18.29 -24.06
C TYR A 465 -10.54 19.70 -24.59
N HIS A 466 -10.96 20.58 -23.70
CA HIS A 466 -11.07 22.02 -23.94
C HIS A 466 -10.70 22.78 -22.66
N ASN A 467 -10.63 24.11 -22.71
CA ASN A 467 -10.25 24.96 -21.57
C ASN A 467 -11.28 26.06 -21.24
N TRP A 468 -12.43 26.06 -21.90
CA TRP A 468 -13.55 26.97 -21.65
C TRP A 468 -14.66 26.31 -20.82
N GLY A 469 -15.69 27.06 -20.44
CA GLY A 469 -16.87 26.55 -19.72
C GLY A 469 -16.72 26.50 -18.19
N HIS A 470 -15.67 27.13 -17.66
CA HIS A 470 -15.50 27.35 -16.23
C HIS A 470 -16.52 28.38 -15.72
N ARG A 471 -17.18 28.10 -14.60
CA ARG A 471 -17.90 29.14 -13.84
C ARG A 471 -16.92 29.73 -12.82
N SER A 472 -16.91 31.06 -12.70
CA SER A 472 -15.91 31.80 -11.90
C SER A 472 -15.93 31.48 -10.39
N ASP A 473 -17.00 30.83 -9.92
CA ASP A 473 -17.32 30.67 -8.50
C ASP A 473 -17.36 29.20 -8.02
N THR A 474 -17.02 28.23 -8.88
CA THR A 474 -17.13 26.78 -8.59
C THR A 474 -15.77 26.11 -8.33
N GLU A 475 -15.78 24.93 -7.71
CA GLU A 475 -14.59 24.12 -7.43
C GLU A 475 -13.67 23.97 -8.66
N ALA A 476 -12.36 23.88 -8.42
CA ALA A 476 -11.34 23.75 -9.46
C ALA A 476 -11.51 22.42 -10.22
N ASN A 477 -12.33 22.44 -11.29
CA ASN A 477 -12.56 21.44 -12.36
C ASN A 477 -14.05 21.22 -12.71
N GLU A 478 -14.97 22.00 -12.13
CA GLU A 478 -16.36 22.00 -12.60
C GLU A 478 -16.53 22.80 -13.89
N ARG A 479 -17.32 22.26 -14.81
CA ARG A 479 -17.64 22.89 -16.09
C ARG A 479 -19.08 22.66 -16.50
N GLU A 480 -19.62 23.61 -17.25
CA GLU A 480 -20.94 23.48 -17.86
C GLU A 480 -20.87 22.63 -19.13
N CYS A 481 -21.71 21.59 -19.20
CA CYS A 481 -21.82 20.72 -20.36
C CYS A 481 -22.45 21.46 -21.55
N PRO A 482 -21.82 21.49 -22.74
CA PRO A 482 -22.35 22.22 -23.90
C PRO A 482 -23.62 21.59 -24.47
N MET A 483 -23.81 20.29 -24.22
CA MET A 483 -24.93 19.51 -24.75
C MET A 483 -26.20 19.69 -23.91
N CYS A 484 -26.08 19.70 -22.57
CA CYS A 484 -27.22 19.67 -21.67
C CYS A 484 -27.20 20.72 -20.56
N ARG A 485 -26.16 21.57 -20.50
CA ARG A 485 -25.97 22.65 -19.51
C ARG A 485 -25.81 22.19 -18.05
N THR A 486 -25.73 20.89 -17.80
CA THR A 486 -25.40 20.34 -16.48
C THR A 486 -23.98 20.74 -16.10
N VAL A 487 -23.80 21.29 -14.90
CA VAL A 487 -22.49 21.63 -14.34
C VAL A 487 -21.95 20.43 -13.56
N GLY A 488 -20.66 20.15 -13.70
CA GLY A 488 -20.02 19.10 -12.91
C GLY A 488 -18.57 18.83 -13.27
N PRO A 489 -17.95 17.83 -12.63
CA PRO A 489 -16.55 17.48 -12.85
C PRO A 489 -16.30 17.13 -14.32
N TYR A 490 -15.29 17.78 -14.90
CA TYR A 490 -14.83 17.51 -16.26
C TYR A 490 -13.43 16.90 -16.23
N VAL A 491 -13.32 15.61 -16.54
CA VAL A 491 -12.08 14.83 -16.32
C VAL A 491 -11.71 13.96 -17.51
N PRO A 492 -10.42 13.63 -17.70
CA PRO A 492 -9.99 12.63 -18.69
C PRO A 492 -10.47 11.24 -18.28
N LEU A 493 -10.89 10.45 -19.28
CA LEU A 493 -11.32 9.07 -19.09
C LEU A 493 -10.18 8.07 -19.23
N TRP A 494 -10.17 7.05 -18.39
CA TRP A 494 -9.12 6.01 -18.35
C TRP A 494 -9.76 4.64 -18.24
N LEU A 495 -9.38 3.67 -19.06
CA LEU A 495 -9.89 2.32 -18.90
C LEU A 495 -9.33 1.65 -17.63
N GLY A 496 -10.20 0.95 -16.91
CA GLY A 496 -9.79 0.00 -15.88
C GLY A 496 -8.96 -1.12 -16.51
N CYS A 497 -7.73 -1.27 -16.05
CA CYS A 497 -6.77 -2.22 -16.61
C CYS A 497 -6.54 -3.42 -15.69
N GLU A 498 -6.88 -3.32 -14.41
CA GLU A 498 -6.80 -4.44 -13.48
C GLU A 498 -7.96 -5.41 -13.69
N ALA A 499 -7.69 -6.45 -14.49
CA ALA A 499 -8.60 -7.56 -14.77
C ALA A 499 -9.26 -8.15 -13.52
N GLY A 500 -8.52 -8.31 -12.42
CA GLY A 500 -9.03 -8.94 -11.20
C GLY A 500 -10.23 -8.22 -10.58
N PHE A 501 -10.44 -6.94 -10.90
CA PHE A 501 -11.54 -6.12 -10.39
C PHE A 501 -12.85 -6.26 -11.18
N TYR A 502 -12.82 -6.92 -12.35
CA TYR A 502 -14.03 -7.08 -13.16
C TYR A 502 -14.88 -8.25 -12.66
N VAL A 503 -16.19 -8.02 -12.57
CA VAL A 503 -17.18 -9.06 -12.24
C VAL A 503 -17.85 -9.65 -13.49
N ASP A 504 -17.60 -9.05 -14.65
CA ASP A 504 -18.14 -9.42 -15.96
C ASP A 504 -17.17 -9.03 -17.09
N ALA A 505 -17.45 -9.47 -18.31
CA ALA A 505 -16.65 -9.18 -19.50
C ALA A 505 -17.30 -8.15 -20.44
N GLY A 506 -18.29 -7.39 -19.96
CA GLY A 506 -19.09 -6.44 -20.75
C GLY A 506 -18.33 -5.21 -21.25
N PRO A 507 -18.93 -4.44 -22.18
CA PRO A 507 -18.30 -3.26 -22.77
C PRO A 507 -18.13 -2.13 -21.74
N PRO A 508 -17.05 -1.32 -21.84
CA PRO A 508 -16.72 -0.29 -20.86
C PRO A 508 -17.56 0.98 -21.10
N THR A 509 -18.79 0.94 -20.60
CA THR A 509 -19.83 1.95 -20.85
C THR A 509 -20.02 2.93 -19.70
N HIS A 510 -19.38 2.71 -18.54
CA HIS A 510 -19.61 3.49 -17.33
C HIS A 510 -18.30 3.99 -16.73
N ALA A 511 -18.32 5.21 -16.19
CA ALA A 511 -17.19 5.83 -15.51
C ALA A 511 -17.47 6.07 -14.03
N PHE A 512 -16.46 5.85 -13.18
CA PHE A 512 -16.50 6.22 -11.77
C PHE A 512 -16.38 7.72 -11.56
N THR A 513 -17.13 8.25 -10.61
CA THR A 513 -17.11 9.68 -10.27
C THR A 513 -16.43 9.89 -8.92
N PRO A 514 -15.44 10.81 -8.80
CA PRO A 514 -15.03 11.82 -9.80
C PRO A 514 -13.83 11.41 -10.68
N CYS A 515 -13.29 10.19 -10.56
CA CYS A 515 -11.96 9.88 -11.10
C CYS A 515 -11.89 9.56 -12.61
N GLY A 516 -13.03 9.30 -13.26
CA GLY A 516 -13.10 9.02 -14.69
C GLY A 516 -12.60 7.64 -15.12
N HIS A 517 -12.40 6.69 -14.19
CA HIS A 517 -12.05 5.32 -14.56
C HIS A 517 -13.26 4.60 -15.16
N VAL A 518 -13.07 4.00 -16.33
CA VAL A 518 -14.11 3.41 -17.16
C VAL A 518 -14.04 1.89 -17.09
N CYS A 519 -15.18 1.26 -16.84
CA CYS A 519 -15.37 -0.19 -16.88
C CYS A 519 -16.80 -0.52 -17.32
N SER A 520 -17.17 -1.81 -17.27
CA SER A 520 -18.53 -2.24 -17.59
C SER A 520 -19.54 -1.71 -16.57
N GLU A 521 -20.81 -1.66 -16.97
CA GLU A 521 -21.92 -1.25 -16.10
C GLU A 521 -21.98 -2.07 -14.80
N LYS A 522 -21.87 -3.39 -14.92
CA LYS A 522 -22.03 -4.31 -13.79
C LYS A 522 -20.85 -4.18 -12.81
N SER A 523 -19.63 -4.07 -13.32
CA SER A 523 -18.45 -3.79 -12.51
C SER A 523 -18.53 -2.41 -11.83
N ALA A 524 -18.94 -1.37 -12.55
CA ALA A 524 -19.10 -0.03 -11.99
C ALA A 524 -20.13 -0.02 -10.85
N LYS A 525 -21.31 -0.62 -11.06
CA LYS A 525 -22.38 -0.70 -10.06
C LYS A 525 -22.00 -1.54 -8.85
N TYR A 526 -21.27 -2.63 -9.03
CA TYR A 526 -20.82 -3.45 -7.91
C TYR A 526 -19.91 -2.62 -6.99
N TRP A 527 -18.81 -2.08 -7.52
CA TRP A 527 -17.83 -1.34 -6.72
C TRP A 527 -18.37 -0.02 -6.16
N SER A 528 -19.32 0.61 -6.83
CA SER A 528 -19.95 1.85 -6.36
C SER A 528 -20.77 1.68 -5.08
N GLN A 529 -21.14 0.44 -4.76
CA GLN A 529 -21.92 0.07 -3.57
C GLN A 529 -21.05 -0.53 -2.45
N ILE A 530 -19.75 -0.77 -2.69
CA ILE A 530 -18.88 -1.41 -1.68
C ILE A 530 -18.39 -0.36 -0.68
N PRO A 531 -18.79 -0.44 0.60
CA PRO A 531 -18.28 0.47 1.62
C PRO A 531 -16.87 0.03 2.01
N LEU A 532 -15.82 0.65 1.48
CA LEU A 532 -14.43 0.31 1.85
C LEU A 532 -14.04 1.02 3.16
N PRO A 533 -13.35 0.35 4.10
CA PRO A 533 -12.84 0.99 5.31
C PRO A 533 -11.90 2.14 4.98
N HIS A 534 -12.07 3.26 5.67
CA HIS A 534 -11.20 4.42 5.58
C HIS A 534 -10.80 4.93 6.95
N GLY A 535 -9.49 4.88 7.21
CA GLY A 535 -8.94 5.13 8.53
C GLY A 535 -9.57 4.21 9.58
N THR A 536 -9.91 4.79 10.73
CA THR A 536 -10.42 4.08 11.91
C THR A 536 -11.92 4.28 12.16
N HIS A 537 -12.60 5.15 11.41
CA HIS A 537 -13.96 5.59 11.75
C HIS A 537 -14.94 5.67 10.58
N ALA A 538 -14.50 5.52 9.33
CA ALA A 538 -15.35 5.76 8.17
C ALA A 538 -15.36 4.57 7.20
N PHE A 539 -16.44 4.49 6.43
CA PHE A 539 -16.55 3.61 5.28
C PHE A 539 -17.10 4.41 4.11
N HIS A 540 -16.49 4.26 2.95
CA HIS A 540 -16.96 4.92 1.74
C HIS A 540 -16.62 4.09 0.50
N ALA A 541 -17.46 4.19 -0.53
CA ALA A 541 -17.14 3.61 -1.81
C ALA A 541 -15.92 4.30 -2.41
N ALA A 542 -15.04 3.52 -3.04
CA ALA A 542 -13.88 4.04 -3.74
C ALA A 542 -13.70 3.31 -5.06
N CYS A 543 -13.14 4.00 -6.05
CA CYS A 543 -12.76 3.37 -7.31
C CYS A 543 -11.73 2.26 -7.05
N PRO A 544 -11.94 1.01 -7.48
CA PRO A 544 -10.98 -0.08 -7.23
C PRO A 544 -9.63 0.15 -7.92
N PHE A 545 -9.63 0.86 -9.06
CA PHE A 545 -8.44 1.13 -9.87
C PHE A 545 -7.52 2.23 -9.31
N CYS A 546 -8.05 3.15 -8.49
CA CYS A 546 -7.24 4.27 -7.98
C CYS A 546 -7.51 4.66 -6.53
N ALA A 547 -8.44 4.00 -5.83
CA ALA A 547 -8.88 4.34 -4.47
C ALA A 547 -9.32 5.80 -4.26
N THR A 548 -9.64 6.53 -5.34
CA THR A 548 -10.35 7.80 -5.20
C THR A 548 -11.72 7.50 -4.62
N GLN A 549 -12.04 8.18 -3.52
CA GLN A 549 -13.36 8.11 -2.91
C GLN A 549 -14.41 8.50 -3.95
N LEU A 550 -15.44 7.68 -4.08
CA LEU A 550 -16.52 7.95 -5.02
C LEU A 550 -17.49 8.96 -4.42
N SER A 551 -17.98 9.84 -5.27
CA SER A 551 -18.94 10.88 -4.93
C SER A 551 -19.94 11.08 -6.07
N GLY A 552 -21.09 11.69 -5.75
CA GLY A 552 -22.20 11.90 -6.68
C GLY A 552 -23.39 10.97 -6.39
N GLU A 553 -24.52 11.20 -7.07
CA GLU A 553 -25.80 10.54 -6.78
C GLU A 553 -25.73 9.01 -6.92
N HIS A 554 -24.94 8.51 -7.87
CA HIS A 554 -24.81 7.07 -8.14
C HIS A 554 -23.37 6.56 -8.08
N ASN A 555 -22.39 7.40 -7.70
CA ASN A 555 -20.94 7.08 -7.65
C ASN A 555 -20.31 6.64 -9.01
N CYS A 556 -21.11 6.40 -10.04
CA CYS A 556 -20.73 6.13 -11.41
C CYS A 556 -21.78 6.70 -12.39
N VAL A 557 -21.38 6.93 -13.63
CA VAL A 557 -22.23 7.51 -14.68
C VAL A 557 -22.09 6.73 -15.99
N LYS A 558 -23.19 6.59 -16.73
CA LYS A 558 -23.19 6.02 -18.09
C LYS A 558 -22.56 7.02 -19.05
N LEU A 559 -21.60 6.58 -19.84
CA LEU A 559 -20.96 7.43 -20.86
C LEU A 559 -21.84 7.54 -22.11
N ILE A 560 -21.95 8.76 -22.62
CA ILE A 560 -22.71 9.12 -23.80
C ILE A 560 -21.73 9.64 -24.84
N PHE A 561 -21.31 8.74 -25.74
CA PHE A 561 -20.54 9.09 -26.92
C PHE A 561 -21.46 9.62 -28.02
N GLN A 562 -21.00 10.60 -28.78
CA GLN A 562 -21.66 10.98 -30.01
C GLN A 562 -21.30 9.98 -31.11
N GLY A 563 -22.32 9.52 -31.84
CA GLY A 563 -22.13 8.72 -33.03
C GLY A 563 -21.53 9.54 -34.19
N PRO A 564 -21.13 8.90 -35.28
CA PRO A 564 -20.86 9.60 -36.53
C PRO A 564 -22.07 10.47 -36.89
N VAL A 565 -21.82 11.71 -37.28
CA VAL A 565 -22.83 12.52 -37.96
C VAL A 565 -22.95 11.91 -39.36
N ASP A 566 -24.12 11.36 -39.68
CA ASP A 566 -24.42 10.78 -40.99
C ASP A 566 -24.16 11.76 -42.15
#